data_AF-A0A518DZE4-F1
#
_entry.id   AF-A0A518DZE4-F1
#
_cell.length_a   1.000
_cell.length_b   1.000
_cell.length_c   1.000
_cell.angle_alpha   90.00
_cell.angle_beta   90.00
_cell.angle_gamma   90.00
#
_symmetry.space_group_name_H-M   'P 1'
#
loop_
_entity.id
_entity.type
_entity.pdbx_description
1 polymer ?
#
loop_
_entity_poly.entity_id
_entity_poly.type
_entity_poly.pdbx_seq_one_letter_code
_entity_poly.pdbx_strand_id
1 'polypeptide(L)'
;MAPVIGPANKSSTRRSIPSRAERRQAQLMIYGGFGLLAVLLILGICGLLLIMKPELVLPETAERPGGSGGSTVPGGGFSTAAPADRWADATVAELEHNGVKVRVDYVDVGDVATRNNANAVEVFTDRDYLHVTLSLENTNAAPVAYRSWQGNTFPGGSLAQVKLTDNSGAEYAQATFPGARSVKGHLADAQLDPKEKVTDTLIFQPRAGQDPRAATFYLLELPAGAHGAEGEYRFRIPRNMLEEAPSLGGPGSEGFTLPPDGMSSE
;
A
#
# COMPACT_ATOMS: atom_id res chain seq x y z
N MET A 1 79.30 17.50 26.90
CA MET A 1 78.83 18.61 26.04
C MET A 1 77.63 18.11 25.26
N ALA A 2 76.43 18.58 25.61
CA ALA A 2 75.17 18.17 24.99
C ALA A 2 74.58 19.37 24.21
N PRO A 3 74.00 19.16 23.01
CA PRO A 3 73.54 20.24 22.16
C PRO A 3 72.16 20.78 22.59
N VAL A 4 72.03 22.10 22.54
CA VAL A 4 70.80 22.87 22.78
C VAL A 4 69.99 22.89 21.48
N ILE A 5 68.75 22.37 21.53
CA ILE A 5 67.80 22.39 20.42
C ILE A 5 66.83 23.56 20.63
N GLY A 6 66.84 24.53 19.71
CA GLY A 6 65.93 25.68 19.70
C GLY A 6 64.56 25.37 19.08
N PRO A 7 63.49 26.12 19.44
CA PRO A 7 62.15 25.83 18.98
C PRO A 7 61.89 26.29 17.54
N ALA A 8 61.27 25.40 16.76
CA ALA A 8 60.85 25.62 15.38
C ALA A 8 59.63 26.57 15.31
N ASN A 9 59.81 27.69 14.62
CA ASN A 9 58.76 28.66 14.33
C ASN A 9 57.83 28.14 13.21
N LYS A 10 56.57 27.81 13.56
CA LYS A 10 55.55 27.40 12.60
C LYS A 10 54.81 28.64 12.09
N SER A 11 55.10 29.04 10.86
CA SER A 11 54.37 30.07 10.12
C SER A 11 52.94 29.62 9.83
N SER A 12 51.98 30.19 10.54
CA SER A 12 50.54 29.96 10.37
C SER A 12 50.01 30.74 9.16
N THR A 13 49.85 30.07 8.02
CA THR A 13 49.12 30.58 6.86
C THR A 13 47.63 30.67 7.19
N ARG A 14 47.12 31.87 7.48
CA ARG A 14 45.68 32.14 7.61
C ARG A 14 45.01 31.97 6.24
N ARG A 15 44.24 30.88 6.07
CA ARG A 15 43.27 30.76 4.98
C ARG A 15 42.12 31.73 5.26
N SER A 16 41.87 32.66 4.36
CA SER A 16 40.70 33.53 4.38
C SER A 16 39.44 32.67 4.25
N ILE A 17 38.55 32.76 5.23
CA ILE A 17 37.24 32.11 5.19
C ILE A 17 36.35 32.98 4.29
N PRO A 18 35.84 32.45 3.17
CA PRO A 18 35.00 33.23 2.26
C PRO A 18 33.72 33.66 2.99
N SER A 19 33.31 34.89 2.71
CA SER A 19 32.20 35.54 3.42
C SER A 19 30.88 34.84 3.14
N ARG A 20 29.92 34.95 4.07
CA ARG A 20 28.58 34.34 3.95
C ARG A 20 27.83 34.80 2.69
N ALA A 21 28.20 35.95 2.13
CA ALA A 21 27.66 36.50 0.89
C ALA A 21 28.17 35.75 -0.37
N GLU A 22 29.45 35.39 -0.41
CA GLU A 22 30.05 34.66 -1.55
C GLU A 22 29.49 33.24 -1.68
N ARG A 23 29.20 32.57 -0.56
CA ARG A 23 28.60 31.22 -0.58
C ARG A 23 27.18 31.19 -1.18
N ARG A 24 26.41 32.27 -1.04
CA ARG A 24 25.04 32.35 -1.59
C ARG A 24 25.03 32.57 -3.11
N GLN A 25 25.99 33.34 -3.64
CA GLN A 25 26.10 33.52 -5.09
C GLN A 25 26.56 32.24 -5.80
N ALA A 26 27.47 31.47 -5.20
CA ALA A 26 27.88 30.18 -5.75
C ALA A 26 26.74 29.16 -5.80
N GLN A 27 25.88 29.10 -4.77
CA GLN A 27 24.74 28.19 -4.77
C GLN A 27 23.65 28.58 -5.79
N LEU A 28 23.37 29.87 -5.98
CA LEU A 28 22.35 30.31 -6.95
C LEU A 28 22.72 29.96 -8.41
N MET A 29 24.01 29.99 -8.77
CA MET A 29 24.45 29.61 -10.11
C MET A 29 24.34 28.10 -10.38
N ILE A 30 24.52 27.27 -9.36
CA ILE A 30 24.40 25.81 -9.51
C ILE A 30 22.93 25.42 -9.70
N TYR A 31 22.00 25.95 -8.89
CA TYR A 31 20.59 25.59 -9.01
C TYR A 31 19.90 26.17 -10.27
N GLY A 32 20.31 27.35 -10.75
CA GLY A 32 19.76 27.94 -11.97
C GLY A 32 20.11 27.17 -13.26
N GLY A 33 21.33 26.65 -13.35
CA GLY A 33 21.79 25.89 -14.53
C GLY A 33 21.12 24.52 -14.67
N PHE A 34 20.97 23.78 -13.56
CA PHE A 34 20.32 22.47 -13.57
C PHE A 34 18.81 22.56 -13.86
N GLY A 35 18.14 23.62 -13.38
CA GLY A 35 16.71 23.83 -13.66
C GLY A 35 16.40 24.02 -15.14
N LEU A 36 17.19 24.83 -15.85
CA LEU A 36 16.99 25.07 -17.28
C LEU A 36 17.22 23.80 -18.12
N LEU A 37 18.24 23.01 -17.77
CA LEU A 37 18.58 21.78 -18.49
C LEU A 37 17.51 20.69 -18.31
N ALA A 38 16.92 20.58 -17.11
CA ALA A 38 15.80 19.67 -16.86
C ALA A 38 14.55 20.04 -17.67
N VAL A 39 14.21 21.35 -17.75
CA VAL A 39 13.07 21.82 -18.56
C VAL A 39 13.28 21.54 -20.04
N LEU A 40 14.48 21.78 -20.57
CA LEU A 40 14.80 21.48 -21.98
C LEU A 40 14.72 19.98 -22.28
N LEU A 41 15.16 19.13 -21.34
CA LEU A 41 15.09 17.68 -21.49
C LEU A 41 13.65 17.16 -21.48
N ILE A 42 12.79 17.70 -20.59
CA ILE A 42 11.36 17.38 -20.57
C ILE A 42 10.67 17.82 -21.86
N LEU A 43 10.94 19.03 -22.35
CA LEU A 43 10.38 19.52 -23.61
C LEU A 43 10.86 18.68 -24.81
N GLY A 44 12.12 18.25 -24.81
CA GLY A 44 12.66 17.34 -25.83
C GLY A 44 11.97 15.98 -25.83
N ILE A 45 11.76 15.37 -24.66
CA ILE A 45 11.04 14.09 -24.51
C ILE A 45 9.57 14.25 -24.93
N CYS A 46 8.87 15.32 -24.50
CA CYS A 46 7.51 15.59 -24.92
C CYS A 46 7.40 15.78 -26.44
N GLY A 47 8.32 16.54 -27.05
CA GLY A 47 8.37 16.70 -28.50
C GLY A 47 8.61 15.38 -29.23
N LEU A 48 9.51 14.54 -28.73
CA LEU A 48 9.78 13.21 -29.29
C LEU A 48 8.55 12.29 -29.18
N LEU A 49 7.85 12.28 -28.04
CA LEU A 49 6.63 11.50 -27.84
C LEU A 49 5.48 11.93 -28.75
N LEU A 50 5.40 13.22 -29.10
CA LEU A 50 4.42 13.72 -30.07
C LEU A 50 4.74 13.30 -31.51
N ILE A 51 6.02 13.18 -31.87
CA ILE A 51 6.43 12.72 -33.21
C ILE A 51 6.27 11.19 -33.34
N MET A 52 6.44 10.43 -32.25
CA MET A 52 6.40 8.97 -32.26
C MET A 52 4.99 8.34 -32.11
N LYS A 53 3.90 9.13 -32.15
CA LYS A 53 2.53 8.59 -32.23
C LYS A 53 1.84 8.81 -33.59
N PRO A 54 2.27 8.16 -34.68
CA PRO A 54 1.44 8.01 -35.86
C PRO A 54 0.75 6.64 -35.79
N GLU A 55 -0.38 6.53 -35.10
CA GLU A 55 -1.49 5.60 -35.44
C GLU A 55 -2.62 5.81 -34.41
N LEU A 56 -3.33 6.94 -34.51
CA LEU A 56 -4.70 6.97 -34.02
C LEU A 56 -5.52 6.16 -35.02
N VAL A 57 -5.57 4.84 -34.79
CA VAL A 57 -6.56 3.97 -35.39
C VAL A 57 -7.92 4.43 -34.90
N LEU A 58 -8.56 5.29 -35.69
CA LEU A 58 -9.97 5.61 -35.55
C LEU A 58 -10.75 4.30 -35.73
N PRO A 59 -11.59 3.90 -34.76
CA PRO A 59 -12.50 2.78 -34.98
C PRO A 59 -13.45 3.17 -36.12
N GLU A 60 -13.34 2.43 -37.21
CA GLU A 60 -14.23 2.50 -38.35
C GLU A 60 -15.67 2.22 -37.88
N THR A 61 -16.52 3.24 -38.01
CA THR A 61 -17.96 3.13 -37.81
C THR A 61 -18.52 2.22 -38.89
N ALA A 62 -18.50 0.91 -38.65
CA ALA A 62 -19.17 -0.06 -39.49
C ALA A 62 -20.67 -0.05 -39.19
N GLU A 63 -21.40 0.83 -39.88
CA GLU A 63 -22.80 0.57 -40.18
C GLU A 63 -22.87 -0.75 -40.97
N ARG A 64 -23.51 -1.78 -40.42
CA ARG A 64 -23.93 -2.93 -41.22
C ARG A 64 -25.39 -3.31 -40.90
N PRO A 65 -26.20 -3.58 -41.94
CA PRO A 65 -27.65 -3.71 -41.82
C PRO A 65 -28.07 -5.12 -41.42
N GLY A 66 -29.36 -5.21 -41.07
CA GLY A 66 -30.07 -6.38 -40.53
C GLY A 66 -29.66 -7.74 -41.05
N GLY A 67 -29.37 -8.64 -40.09
CA GLY A 67 -29.19 -10.06 -40.30
C GLY A 67 -29.84 -10.82 -39.16
N SER A 68 -31.13 -11.11 -39.31
CA SER A 68 -31.86 -12.11 -38.52
C SER A 68 -31.26 -13.50 -38.81
N GLY A 69 -30.67 -14.14 -37.80
CA GLY A 69 -30.21 -15.53 -37.89
C GLY A 69 -29.58 -15.97 -36.59
N GLY A 70 -30.31 -16.77 -35.82
CA GLY A 70 -29.97 -17.16 -34.46
C GLY A 70 -28.67 -17.96 -34.34
N SER A 71 -27.97 -17.73 -33.23
CA SER A 71 -27.29 -18.77 -32.48
C SER A 71 -27.06 -18.25 -31.07
N THR A 72 -27.97 -18.62 -30.18
CA THR A 72 -27.95 -18.29 -28.76
C THR A 72 -26.80 -19.07 -28.10
N VAL A 73 -25.61 -18.50 -28.06
CA VAL A 73 -24.53 -18.98 -27.19
C VAL A 73 -24.84 -18.46 -25.79
N PRO A 74 -25.05 -19.32 -24.78
CA PRO A 74 -25.28 -18.89 -23.42
C PRO A 74 -23.95 -18.36 -22.87
N GLY A 75 -23.77 -17.04 -22.94
CA GLY A 75 -22.73 -16.33 -22.19
C GLY A 75 -23.00 -16.53 -20.71
N GLY A 76 -22.22 -17.42 -20.10
CA GLY A 76 -22.22 -17.70 -18.67
C GLY A 76 -21.72 -16.50 -17.87
N GLY A 77 -22.56 -15.47 -17.75
CA GLY A 77 -22.46 -14.46 -16.72
C GLY A 77 -22.92 -15.05 -15.39
N PHE A 78 -22.08 -15.88 -14.78
CA PHE A 78 -22.27 -16.30 -13.40
C PHE A 78 -21.83 -15.17 -12.46
N SER A 79 -22.60 -14.08 -12.40
CA SER A 79 -22.70 -13.33 -11.16
C SER A 79 -23.86 -13.94 -10.37
N THR A 80 -23.67 -15.18 -9.94
CA THR A 80 -24.54 -15.81 -8.96
C THR A 80 -24.02 -15.34 -7.62
N ALA A 81 -24.74 -14.43 -6.96
CA ALA A 81 -24.52 -14.13 -5.55
C ALA A 81 -24.42 -15.48 -4.83
N ALA A 82 -23.20 -15.82 -4.40
CA ALA A 82 -22.96 -17.10 -3.76
C ALA A 82 -23.90 -17.19 -2.55
N PRO A 83 -24.50 -18.37 -2.27
CA PRO A 83 -25.35 -18.51 -1.10
C PRO A 83 -24.61 -17.98 0.12
N ALA A 84 -25.29 -17.19 0.97
CA ALA A 84 -24.68 -16.44 2.06
C ALA A 84 -23.79 -17.29 2.99
N ASP A 85 -24.00 -18.60 3.03
CA ASP A 85 -23.22 -19.56 3.82
C ASP A 85 -21.90 -20.02 3.15
N ARG A 86 -21.58 -19.52 1.96
CA ARG A 86 -20.42 -19.98 1.18
C ARG A 86 -19.23 -19.05 1.33
N TRP A 87 -18.21 -19.54 2.04
CA TRP A 87 -16.89 -18.94 2.08
C TRP A 87 -16.14 -19.15 0.76
N ALA A 88 -15.55 -18.08 0.23
CA ALA A 88 -14.73 -18.14 -0.99
C ALA A 88 -13.27 -18.49 -0.66
N ASP A 89 -12.64 -19.36 -1.45
CA ASP A 89 -11.23 -19.71 -1.25
C ASP A 89 -10.32 -18.53 -1.63
N ALA A 90 -9.62 -17.97 -0.65
CA ALA A 90 -8.80 -16.76 -0.81
C ALA A 90 -7.66 -16.91 -1.83
N THR A 91 -7.20 -18.13 -2.13
CA THR A 91 -6.09 -18.36 -3.07
C THR A 91 -6.44 -17.98 -4.52
N VAL A 92 -7.73 -17.96 -4.85
CA VAL A 92 -8.23 -17.77 -6.22
C VAL A 92 -9.40 -16.81 -6.31
N ALA A 93 -10.07 -16.53 -5.19
CA ALA A 93 -11.27 -15.72 -5.18
C ALA A 93 -10.94 -14.23 -5.30
N GLU A 94 -11.67 -13.58 -6.22
CA GLU A 94 -11.88 -12.14 -6.25
C GLU A 94 -13.38 -11.94 -6.05
N LEU A 95 -13.76 -11.26 -4.97
CA LEU A 95 -15.16 -11.01 -4.65
C LEU A 95 -15.50 -9.56 -4.97
N GLU A 96 -16.65 -9.31 -5.60
CA GLU A 96 -17.08 -7.99 -6.02
C GLU A 96 -18.42 -7.62 -5.38
N HIS A 97 -18.46 -6.46 -4.74
CA HIS A 97 -19.69 -5.87 -4.21
C HIS A 97 -19.76 -4.41 -4.62
N ASN A 98 -20.88 -4.01 -5.22
CA ASN A 98 -21.13 -2.62 -5.66
C ASN A 98 -19.99 -2.00 -6.50
N GLY A 99 -19.39 -2.80 -7.37
CA GLY A 99 -18.30 -2.38 -8.24
C GLY A 99 -16.96 -2.11 -7.52
N VAL A 100 -16.79 -2.65 -6.30
CA VAL A 100 -15.48 -2.77 -5.65
C VAL A 100 -15.14 -4.23 -5.54
N LYS A 101 -14.08 -4.62 -6.23
CA LYS A 101 -13.50 -5.95 -6.17
C LYS A 101 -12.44 -6.00 -5.08
N VAL A 102 -12.51 -7.02 -4.23
CA VAL A 102 -11.58 -7.28 -3.14
C VAL A 102 -10.96 -8.66 -3.31
N ARG A 103 -9.66 -8.73 -3.04
CA ARG A 103 -8.86 -9.96 -3.06
C ARG A 103 -7.94 -9.98 -1.84
N VAL A 104 -7.73 -11.16 -1.27
CA VAL A 104 -6.62 -11.39 -0.31
C VAL A 104 -5.37 -11.70 -1.12
N ASP A 105 -4.37 -10.83 -1.09
CA ASP A 105 -3.14 -11.03 -1.85
C ASP A 105 -2.21 -12.02 -1.14
N TYR A 106 -1.91 -11.78 0.14
CA TYR A 106 -1.12 -12.67 0.98
C TYR A 106 -1.41 -12.42 2.47
N VAL A 107 -0.99 -13.38 3.30
CA VAL A 107 -1.09 -13.29 4.76
C VAL A 107 0.25 -13.63 5.36
N ASP A 108 0.74 -12.81 6.28
CA ASP A 108 2.03 -13.06 6.95
C ASP A 108 1.93 -12.91 8.47
N VAL A 109 2.92 -13.46 9.16
CA VAL A 109 3.07 -13.39 10.62
C VAL A 109 4.38 -12.71 10.98
N GLY A 110 4.35 -11.66 11.79
CA GLY A 110 5.57 -11.11 12.39
C GLY A 110 5.43 -9.73 13.01
N ASP A 111 6.53 -8.96 12.95
CA ASP A 111 6.67 -7.66 13.60
C ASP A 111 5.88 -6.56 12.88
N VAL A 112 5.32 -5.61 13.64
CA VAL A 112 4.60 -4.46 13.07
C VAL A 112 5.47 -3.20 13.15
N ALA A 113 5.71 -2.55 12.01
CA ALA A 113 6.31 -1.22 11.96
C ALA A 113 5.24 -0.13 11.91
N THR A 114 5.39 0.88 12.75
CA THR A 114 4.55 2.07 12.79
C THR A 114 5.41 3.33 12.70
N ARG A 115 4.79 4.47 12.35
CA ARG A 115 5.38 5.80 12.56
C ARG A 115 4.58 6.54 13.61
N ASN A 116 5.25 7.22 14.54
CA ASN A 116 4.61 8.08 15.52
C ASN A 116 4.46 9.53 15.01
N ASN A 117 3.93 10.43 15.84
CA ASN A 117 3.76 11.85 15.50
C ASN A 117 5.08 12.62 15.27
N ALA A 118 6.20 12.13 15.80
CA ALA A 118 7.53 12.67 15.54
C ALA A 118 8.17 12.10 14.26
N ASN A 119 7.40 11.33 13.48
CA ASN A 119 7.86 10.59 12.30
C ASN A 119 8.98 9.57 12.61
N ALA A 120 9.13 9.19 13.88
CA ALA A 120 10.04 8.12 14.28
C ALA A 120 9.38 6.76 14.03
N VAL A 121 10.17 5.80 13.56
CA VAL A 121 9.70 4.43 13.33
C VAL A 121 9.76 3.66 14.65
N GLU A 122 8.65 3.05 15.01
CA GLU A 122 8.53 2.16 16.17
C GLU A 122 8.15 0.76 15.68
N VAL A 123 8.86 -0.26 16.16
CA VAL A 123 8.64 -1.66 15.79
C VAL A 123 8.09 -2.41 17.00
N PHE A 124 6.92 -3.02 16.84
CA PHE A 124 6.28 -3.87 17.82
C PHE A 124 6.67 -5.33 17.55
N THR A 125 7.51 -5.87 18.42
CA THR A 125 8.05 -7.25 18.34
C THR A 125 7.57 -8.13 19.51
N ASP A 126 6.59 -7.67 20.29
CA ASP A 126 6.14 -8.35 21.50
C ASP A 126 5.28 -9.59 21.20
N ARG A 127 4.78 -9.72 19.97
CA ARG A 127 3.89 -10.78 19.51
C ARG A 127 4.07 -11.05 18.03
N ASP A 128 3.65 -12.23 17.63
CA ASP A 128 3.47 -12.65 16.24
C ASP A 128 2.16 -12.06 15.68
N TYR A 129 2.19 -10.80 15.23
CA TYR A 129 1.00 -10.19 14.63
C TYR A 129 0.68 -10.86 13.29
N LEU A 130 -0.61 -11.00 12.99
CA LEU A 130 -1.08 -11.54 11.72
C LEU A 130 -1.45 -10.39 10.80
N HIS A 131 -0.80 -10.30 9.65
CA HIS A 131 -1.06 -9.29 8.62
C HIS A 131 -1.86 -9.91 7.49
N VAL A 132 -2.99 -9.29 7.14
CA VAL A 132 -3.80 -9.69 5.98
C VAL A 132 -3.75 -8.56 4.98
N THR A 133 -3.04 -8.78 3.88
CA THR A 133 -2.88 -7.79 2.81
C THR A 133 -3.98 -7.98 1.77
N LEU A 134 -4.73 -6.91 1.52
CA LEU A 134 -5.87 -6.87 0.63
C LEU A 134 -5.55 -6.01 -0.58
N SER A 135 -5.98 -6.46 -1.75
CA SER A 135 -6.04 -5.66 -2.97
C SER A 135 -7.49 -5.24 -3.22
N LEU A 136 -7.70 -3.96 -3.47
CA LEU A 136 -8.98 -3.38 -3.84
C LEU A 136 -8.90 -2.79 -5.25
N GLU A 137 -9.90 -3.05 -6.09
CA GLU A 137 -10.02 -2.49 -7.44
C GLU A 137 -11.41 -1.87 -7.61
N ASN A 138 -11.47 -0.61 -8.06
CA ASN A 138 -12.73 0.01 -8.45
C ASN A 138 -13.09 -0.38 -9.89
N THR A 139 -14.12 -1.21 -10.04
CA THR A 139 -14.63 -1.65 -11.35
C THR A 139 -15.71 -0.70 -11.91
N ASN A 140 -16.21 0.25 -11.12
CA ASN A 140 -17.19 1.25 -11.53
C ASN A 140 -16.60 2.27 -12.53
N ALA A 141 -17.49 2.98 -13.23
CA ALA A 141 -17.12 4.11 -14.08
C ALA A 141 -16.96 5.44 -13.32
N ALA A 142 -17.33 5.48 -12.04
CA ALA A 142 -17.23 6.65 -11.17
C ALA A 142 -16.29 6.36 -9.99
N PRO A 143 -15.67 7.40 -9.39
CA PRO A 143 -14.86 7.23 -8.20
C PRO A 143 -15.67 6.69 -7.01
N VAL A 144 -15.03 5.89 -6.16
CA VAL A 144 -15.62 5.30 -4.96
C VAL A 144 -14.82 5.71 -3.73
N ALA A 145 -15.48 6.25 -2.71
CA ALA A 145 -14.84 6.55 -1.44
C ALA A 145 -14.61 5.24 -0.66
N TYR A 146 -13.36 5.02 -0.24
CA TYR A 146 -12.94 3.89 0.56
C TYR A 146 -12.47 4.35 1.94
N ARG A 147 -12.87 3.61 2.97
CA ARG A 147 -12.35 3.71 4.33
C ARG A 147 -11.90 2.34 4.77
N SER A 148 -10.70 2.26 5.34
CA SER A 148 -10.13 0.99 5.79
C SER A 148 -11.05 0.23 6.71
N TRP A 149 -10.89 -1.09 6.75
CA TRP A 149 -11.48 -1.88 7.80
C TRP A 149 -10.72 -1.79 9.14
N GLN A 150 -9.46 -1.34 9.13
CA GLN A 150 -8.66 -1.22 10.34
C GLN A 150 -9.13 -0.02 11.17
N GLY A 151 -9.43 -0.24 12.45
CA GLY A 151 -9.67 0.84 13.43
C GLY A 151 -10.90 1.71 13.18
N ASN A 152 -11.77 1.35 12.24
CA ASN A 152 -12.93 2.15 11.87
C ASN A 152 -14.23 1.71 12.57
N THR A 153 -15.06 2.70 12.89
CA THR A 153 -16.48 2.54 13.23
C THR A 153 -17.32 3.17 12.12
N PHE A 154 -18.16 2.37 11.45
CA PHE A 154 -18.98 2.86 10.34
C PHE A 154 -20.19 3.70 10.82
N PRO A 155 -20.57 4.79 10.12
CA PRO A 155 -21.78 5.55 10.45
C PRO A 155 -23.04 4.67 10.29
N GLY A 156 -23.91 4.64 11.32
CA GLY A 156 -25.12 3.81 11.31
C GLY A 156 -25.28 2.85 12.50
N GLY A 157 -24.32 2.84 13.43
CA GLY A 157 -24.46 2.17 14.74
C GLY A 157 -24.38 0.64 14.72
N SER A 158 -24.41 0.01 13.54
CA SER A 158 -24.03 -1.39 13.39
C SER A 158 -22.52 -1.45 13.30
N LEU A 159 -21.87 -1.84 14.40
CA LEU A 159 -20.47 -2.25 14.46
C LEU A 159 -20.28 -3.51 13.60
N ALA A 160 -20.44 -3.40 12.28
CA ALA A 160 -19.91 -4.40 11.38
C ALA A 160 -18.39 -4.23 11.43
N GLN A 161 -17.78 -4.88 12.42
CA GLN A 161 -16.34 -4.96 12.57
C GLN A 161 -15.86 -6.10 11.70
N VAL A 162 -14.66 -5.95 11.12
CA VAL A 162 -14.02 -7.09 10.48
C VAL A 162 -13.80 -8.19 11.50
N LYS A 163 -14.12 -9.41 11.08
CA LYS A 163 -13.99 -10.61 11.89
C LYS A 163 -12.96 -11.51 11.26
N LEU A 164 -12.04 -12.01 12.08
CA LEU A 164 -11.11 -13.05 11.70
C LEU A 164 -11.15 -14.17 12.74
N THR A 165 -11.50 -15.38 12.29
CA THR A 165 -11.53 -16.57 13.15
C THR A 165 -10.73 -17.71 12.54
N ASP A 166 -10.02 -18.48 13.34
CA ASP A 166 -9.38 -19.71 12.87
C ASP A 166 -10.37 -20.89 12.80
N ASN A 167 -9.86 -22.03 12.34
CA ASN A 167 -10.62 -23.29 12.24
C ASN A 167 -11.08 -23.88 13.59
N SER A 168 -10.58 -23.38 14.73
CA SER A 168 -11.05 -23.75 16.07
C SER A 168 -12.16 -22.83 16.57
N GLY A 169 -12.48 -21.77 15.82
CA GLY A 169 -13.41 -20.72 16.22
C GLY A 169 -12.76 -19.66 17.12
N ALA A 170 -11.43 -19.67 17.29
CA ALA A 170 -10.76 -18.63 18.06
C ALA A 170 -10.70 -17.33 17.26
N GLU A 171 -11.16 -16.25 17.87
CA GLU A 171 -11.22 -14.93 17.24
C GLU A 171 -9.94 -14.13 17.47
N TYR A 172 -9.49 -13.46 16.41
CA TYR A 172 -8.34 -12.56 16.42
C TYR A 172 -8.85 -11.11 16.40
N ALA A 173 -8.50 -10.34 17.43
CA ALA A 173 -8.89 -8.93 17.51
C ALA A 173 -8.02 -8.09 16.58
N GLN A 174 -8.56 -7.01 16.00
CA GLN A 174 -7.72 -6.03 15.32
C GLN A 174 -6.74 -5.40 16.31
N ALA A 175 -5.48 -5.29 15.91
CA ALA A 175 -4.45 -4.65 16.70
C ALA A 175 -4.64 -3.12 16.69
N THR A 176 -4.42 -2.50 17.85
CA THR A 176 -4.37 -1.05 18.00
C THR A 176 -2.99 -0.64 18.44
N PHE A 177 -2.46 0.43 17.85
CA PHE A 177 -1.13 0.97 18.17
C PHE A 177 -1.27 2.39 18.72
N PRO A 178 -1.48 2.57 20.04
CA PRO A 178 -1.65 3.90 20.63
C PRO A 178 -0.45 4.80 20.35
N GLY A 179 -0.71 6.02 19.87
CA GLY A 179 0.35 6.98 19.53
C GLY A 179 0.98 6.80 18.15
N ALA A 180 0.65 5.71 17.44
CA ALA A 180 0.99 5.57 16.04
C ALA A 180 0.14 6.54 15.19
N ARG A 181 0.81 7.23 14.27
CA ARG A 181 0.22 8.06 13.22
C ARG A 181 -0.11 7.23 11.98
N SER A 182 0.77 6.28 11.63
CA SER A 182 0.56 5.37 10.51
C SER A 182 1.16 4.00 10.82
N VAL A 183 0.64 2.98 10.15
CA VAL A 183 1.13 1.61 10.22
C VAL A 183 1.58 1.19 8.82
N LYS A 184 2.70 0.47 8.72
CA LYS A 184 3.24 0.04 7.43
C LYS A 184 2.19 -0.79 6.67
N GLY A 185 1.94 -0.42 5.42
CA GLY A 185 1.01 -1.13 4.52
C GLY A 185 -0.47 -0.82 4.74
N HIS A 186 -0.82 -0.06 5.78
CA HIS A 186 -2.20 0.33 6.06
C HIS A 186 -2.58 1.60 5.28
N LEU A 187 -3.76 1.57 4.66
CA LEU A 187 -4.37 2.68 3.93
C LEU A 187 -5.64 3.13 4.65
N ALA A 188 -5.57 4.22 5.43
CA ALA A 188 -6.67 4.67 6.28
C ALA A 188 -7.96 5.01 5.49
N ASP A 189 -7.81 5.77 4.42
CA ASP A 189 -8.88 6.17 3.49
C ASP A 189 -8.29 6.47 2.11
N ALA A 190 -9.12 6.35 1.08
CA ALA A 190 -8.78 6.70 -0.29
C ALA A 190 -10.04 7.05 -1.09
N GLN A 191 -9.87 7.79 -2.18
CA GLN A 191 -10.86 7.84 -3.26
C GLN A 191 -10.33 6.97 -4.39
N LEU A 192 -11.03 5.87 -4.69
CA LEU A 192 -10.64 4.94 -5.73
C LEU A 192 -11.22 5.42 -7.07
N ASP A 193 -10.39 5.91 -7.97
CA ASP A 193 -10.79 6.29 -9.32
C ASP A 193 -11.12 5.05 -10.18
N PRO A 194 -11.83 5.20 -11.31
CA PRO A 194 -12.17 4.07 -12.18
C PRO A 194 -10.93 3.27 -12.60
N LYS A 195 -10.96 1.95 -12.37
CA LYS A 195 -9.84 1.00 -12.60
C LYS A 195 -8.63 1.21 -11.70
N GLU A 196 -8.70 2.10 -10.72
CA GLU A 196 -7.64 2.22 -9.72
C GLU A 196 -7.59 0.95 -8.88
N LYS A 197 -6.35 0.52 -8.60
CA LYS A 197 -6.05 -0.60 -7.74
C LYS A 197 -5.18 -0.11 -6.58
N VAL A 198 -5.62 -0.36 -5.35
CA VAL A 198 -4.89 -0.01 -4.12
C VAL A 198 -4.68 -1.24 -3.24
N THR A 199 -3.77 -1.11 -2.28
CA THR A 199 -3.48 -2.14 -1.28
C THR A 199 -3.74 -1.60 0.12
N ASP A 200 -4.35 -2.40 0.98
CA ASP A 200 -4.54 -2.11 2.40
C ASP A 200 -4.17 -3.35 3.23
N THR A 201 -3.58 -3.14 4.40
CA THR A 201 -3.15 -4.20 5.30
C THR A 201 -3.92 -4.12 6.60
N LEU A 202 -4.60 -5.21 6.95
CA LEU A 202 -5.27 -5.38 8.23
C LEU A 202 -4.35 -6.14 9.19
N ILE A 203 -4.30 -5.71 10.45
CA ILE A 203 -3.40 -6.27 11.45
C ILE A 203 -4.22 -6.81 12.60
N PHE A 204 -4.00 -8.08 12.90
CA PHE A 204 -4.69 -8.80 13.96
C PHE A 204 -3.71 -9.25 15.04
N GLN A 205 -4.16 -9.18 16.28
CA GLN A 205 -3.39 -9.56 17.46
C GLN A 205 -3.87 -10.91 18.00
N PRO A 206 -2.98 -11.90 18.10
CA PRO A 206 -3.30 -13.16 18.78
C PRO A 206 -3.44 -12.96 20.29
N ARG A 207 -4.27 -13.80 20.92
CA ARG A 207 -4.37 -13.87 22.39
C ARG A 207 -3.09 -14.47 22.98
N ALA A 208 -2.86 -14.25 24.27
CA ALA A 208 -1.71 -14.84 24.95
C ALA A 208 -1.73 -16.37 24.83
N GLY A 209 -0.64 -16.96 24.33
CA GLY A 209 -0.51 -18.41 24.10
C GLY A 209 -1.19 -18.93 22.82
N GLN A 210 -1.81 -18.05 22.02
CA GLN A 210 -2.34 -18.41 20.71
C GLN A 210 -1.25 -18.26 19.65
N ASP A 211 -0.88 -19.36 19.01
CA ASP A 211 0.07 -19.37 17.89
C ASP A 211 -0.71 -19.26 16.55
N PRO A 212 -0.56 -18.17 15.77
CA PRO A 212 -1.15 -18.05 14.44
C PRO A 212 -0.73 -19.18 13.50
N ARG A 213 0.46 -19.77 13.73
CA ARG A 213 0.96 -20.87 12.93
C ARG A 213 0.36 -22.19 13.33
N ALA A 214 -0.59 -22.29 14.25
CA ALA A 214 -1.29 -23.55 14.54
C ALA A 214 -2.55 -23.75 13.67
N ALA A 215 -3.10 -22.68 13.11
CA ALA A 215 -4.34 -22.73 12.33
C ALA A 215 -4.18 -23.47 10.99
N THR A 216 -5.21 -24.20 10.58
CA THR A 216 -5.28 -24.87 9.26
C THR A 216 -5.95 -23.99 8.21
N PHE A 217 -6.82 -23.08 8.64
CA PHE A 217 -7.38 -22.01 7.82
C PHE A 217 -7.92 -20.90 8.73
N TYR A 218 -8.11 -19.74 8.13
CA TYR A 218 -8.82 -18.60 8.70
C TYR A 218 -10.08 -18.29 7.91
N LEU A 219 -11.03 -17.66 8.59
CA LEU A 219 -12.29 -17.16 8.05
C LEU A 219 -12.31 -15.65 8.28
N LEU A 220 -12.22 -14.88 7.19
CA LEU A 220 -12.19 -13.42 7.17
C LEU A 220 -13.52 -12.87 6.63
N GLU A 221 -14.22 -12.09 7.46
CA GLU A 221 -15.43 -11.35 7.08
C GLU A 221 -15.13 -9.87 6.98
N LEU A 222 -15.34 -9.30 5.80
CA LEU A 222 -15.14 -7.88 5.51
C LEU A 222 -16.47 -7.20 5.18
N PRO A 223 -16.98 -6.28 6.00
CA PRO A 223 -18.19 -5.53 5.69
C PRO A 223 -18.01 -4.65 4.43
N ALA A 224 -18.95 -4.70 3.50
CA ALA A 224 -18.93 -3.83 2.30
C ALA A 224 -19.17 -2.34 2.64
N GLY A 225 -19.54 -2.04 3.89
CA GLY A 225 -19.66 -0.67 4.41
C GLY A 225 -18.38 0.17 4.32
N ALA A 226 -17.21 -0.47 4.14
CA ALA A 226 -15.93 0.20 3.86
C ALA A 226 -15.97 1.12 2.63
N HIS A 227 -16.88 0.86 1.68
CA HIS A 227 -17.10 1.69 0.49
C HIS A 227 -18.56 2.14 0.34
N GLY A 228 -19.31 2.15 1.44
CA GLY A 228 -20.69 2.63 1.49
C GLY A 228 -21.74 1.68 0.89
N ALA A 229 -21.38 0.41 0.65
CA ALA A 229 -22.31 -0.61 0.17
C ALA A 229 -22.84 -1.52 1.29
N GLU A 230 -23.85 -2.31 0.96
CA GLU A 230 -24.40 -3.36 1.82
C GLU A 230 -23.76 -4.72 1.54
N GLY A 231 -23.76 -5.60 2.54
CA GLY A 231 -23.23 -6.96 2.46
C GLY A 231 -21.82 -7.10 3.03
N GLU A 232 -21.18 -8.22 2.68
CA GLU A 232 -19.89 -8.63 3.24
C GLU A 232 -19.13 -9.51 2.26
N TYR A 233 -17.82 -9.38 2.26
CA TYR A 233 -16.90 -10.29 1.60
C TYR A 233 -16.51 -11.39 2.60
N ARG A 234 -16.59 -12.66 2.20
CA ARG A 234 -16.26 -13.81 3.06
C ARG A 234 -15.18 -14.68 2.43
N PHE A 235 -13.99 -14.63 3.00
CA PHE A 235 -12.83 -15.37 2.53
C PHE A 235 -12.43 -16.48 3.51
N ARG A 236 -12.20 -17.68 2.99
CA ARG A 236 -11.48 -18.74 3.68
C ARG A 236 -10.03 -18.70 3.22
N ILE A 237 -9.13 -18.36 4.14
CA ILE A 237 -7.70 -18.26 3.90
C ILE A 237 -7.04 -19.56 4.33
N PRO A 238 -6.58 -20.41 3.41
CA PRO A 238 -5.91 -21.64 3.76
C PRO A 238 -4.51 -21.37 4.33
N ARG A 239 -4.02 -22.29 5.18
CA ARG A 239 -2.69 -22.19 5.82
C ARG A 239 -1.54 -21.97 4.85
N ASN A 240 -1.61 -22.47 3.62
CA ASN A 240 -0.54 -22.31 2.63
C ASN A 240 -0.40 -20.88 2.10
N MET A 241 -1.31 -19.96 2.42
CA MET A 241 -1.14 -18.52 2.20
C MET A 241 -0.41 -17.82 3.34
N LEU A 242 -0.16 -18.50 4.46
CA LEU A 242 0.50 -17.93 5.63
C LEU A 242 2.02 -17.98 5.46
N GLU A 243 2.64 -16.80 5.42
CA GLU A 243 4.09 -16.61 5.31
C GLU A 243 4.69 -16.08 6.62
N GLU A 244 6.01 -16.18 6.78
CA GLU A 244 6.73 -15.49 7.85
C GLU A 244 7.16 -14.11 7.34
N ALA A 245 6.78 -13.06 8.07
CA ALA A 245 7.24 -11.73 7.75
C ALA A 245 8.76 -11.64 7.94
N PRO A 246 9.48 -10.85 7.11
CA PRO A 246 10.88 -10.56 7.37
C PRO A 246 11.02 -9.89 8.74
N SER A 247 11.78 -10.50 9.66
CA SER A 247 12.03 -9.92 10.97
C SER A 247 12.65 -8.53 10.83
N LEU A 248 12.02 -7.54 11.48
CA LEU A 248 12.43 -6.14 11.39
C LEU A 248 13.55 -5.79 12.38
N GLY A 249 13.82 -6.66 13.36
CA GLY A 249 14.81 -6.45 14.43
C GLY A 249 16.18 -7.09 14.21
N GLY A 250 16.43 -7.76 13.09
CA GLY A 250 17.72 -8.41 12.82
C GLY A 250 18.85 -7.41 12.48
N PRO A 251 20.14 -7.75 12.72
CA PRO A 251 21.30 -6.89 12.45
C PRO A 251 21.53 -6.49 10.97
N GLY A 252 20.58 -6.79 10.07
CA GLY A 252 20.54 -6.35 8.68
C GLY A 252 19.44 -5.32 8.36
N SER A 253 18.69 -4.83 9.35
CA SER A 253 17.58 -3.88 9.13
C SER A 253 18.00 -2.42 9.00
N GLU A 254 19.30 -2.10 9.04
CA GLU A 254 19.84 -0.72 8.97
C GLU A 254 19.58 0.02 7.64
N GLY A 255 18.90 -0.59 6.67
CA GLY A 255 18.48 0.04 5.42
C GLY A 255 16.97 0.22 5.24
N PHE A 256 16.13 -0.21 6.20
CA PHE A 256 14.67 -0.20 5.99
C PHE A 256 14.09 1.21 6.16
N THR A 257 14.12 1.98 5.08
CA THR A 257 13.49 3.30 5.01
C THR A 257 12.03 3.09 4.60
N LEU A 258 11.11 3.30 5.54
CA LEU A 258 9.69 3.44 5.17
C LEU A 258 9.58 4.56 4.13
N PRO A 259 8.78 4.40 3.05
CA PRO A 259 8.57 5.47 2.09
C PRO A 259 8.09 6.74 2.82
N PRO A 260 8.46 7.94 2.33
CA PRO A 260 7.94 9.18 2.88
C PRO A 260 6.41 9.17 2.77
N ASP A 261 5.71 9.48 3.87
CA ASP A 261 4.25 9.62 3.88
C ASP A 261 3.83 10.59 2.77
N GLY A 262 3.00 10.15 1.82
CA GLY A 262 2.40 11.02 0.80
C GLY A 262 2.76 10.75 -0.66
N MET A 263 3.46 9.66 -1.00
CA MET A 263 3.37 9.15 -2.38
C MET A 263 2.10 8.31 -2.51
N SER A 264 0.96 8.98 -2.56
CA SER A 264 -0.20 8.40 -3.24
C SER A 264 0.22 8.16 -4.68
N SER A 265 0.04 6.94 -5.18
CA SER A 265 0.24 6.62 -6.58
C SER A 265 -0.75 7.46 -7.38
N GLU A 266 -0.33 8.61 -7.91
CA GLU A 266 -1.03 9.32 -8.99
C GLU A 266 -0.94 8.52 -10.30
#